data_AF-A0AAN9A3Q6-F1
#
_entry.id   AF-A0AAN9A3Q6-F1
#
_cell.length_a   1.000
_cell.length_b   1.000
_cell.length_c   1.000
_cell.angle_alpha   90.00
_cell.angle_beta   90.00
_cell.angle_gamma   90.00
#
_symmetry.space_group_name_H-M   'P 1'
#
loop_
_entity.id
_entity.type
_entity.pdbx_description
1 polymer ?
#
loop_
_entity_poly.entity_id
_entity_poly.type
_entity_poly.pdbx_seq_one_letter_code
_entity_poly.pdbx_strand_id
1 'polypeptide(L)'
;MVNLMLKKSGGVDSLFTQVENEQLNSLVSLAFRETSRHVLEEILTQHKFMKHLTALSRYLLLGQGDFIHYLMEILSPSLAMSASSLFPHNISTLLETAIVASNAQYEEPDILKRLDVRLLEISAGDIGWDIFTLDYHVDGPIGTVFTADCMRQYLMLFNALWKDKRMTMILSNIWKEQAATSKLCRDLPELTVVLHGIQLLTTEMIHLVHQMQYYMTFEVMECSWHGLMTNLKSAQSLDDVIAAHNEYLKRIVSGAFLDAESKHLRIHLRTFYNVIENLQCLQELLSSAVLAEVNARKVYEADAKARTASGNFGTSAEQQEAEKKRRREFTTKVVTKFISDLRIITQTYQNRMQSFLLMLTQHDDWNLHLLSTRLDFNLYYHKRDHRLSQQLTYHHKRKSMGTSFTQ
;
A
#
# COMPACT_ATOMS: atom_id res chain seq x y z
N MET A 1 48.37 -57.36 51.73
CA MET A 1 47.43 -57.89 52.74
C MET A 1 46.13 -57.09 52.56
N VAL A 2 45.11 -57.74 51.97
CA VAL A 2 43.66 -57.46 52.15
C VAL A 2 43.15 -56.11 51.55
N ASN A 3 42.09 -55.97 50.73
CA ASN A 3 41.02 -56.79 50.16
C ASN A 3 40.49 -56.01 48.93
N LEU A 4 40.41 -56.62 47.74
CA LEU A 4 39.22 -57.24 47.13
C LEU A 4 38.17 -56.28 46.54
N MET A 5 38.22 -56.20 45.21
CA MET A 5 37.08 -56.25 44.27
C MET A 5 35.74 -55.65 44.73
N LEU A 6 35.54 -54.36 44.46
CA LEU A 6 34.19 -53.85 44.19
C LEU A 6 33.86 -54.10 42.72
N LYS A 7 33.27 -55.28 42.53
CA LYS A 7 32.45 -55.76 41.42
C LYS A 7 31.89 -54.60 40.55
N LYS A 8 32.43 -54.45 39.33
CA LYS A 8 31.71 -53.87 38.19
C LYS A 8 30.49 -54.74 37.94
N SER A 9 29.37 -54.36 38.51
CA SER A 9 28.03 -54.78 38.10
C SER A 9 27.39 -53.60 37.34
N GLY A 10 28.04 -53.16 36.26
CA GLY A 10 27.36 -52.42 35.19
C GLY A 10 26.55 -53.46 34.44
N GLY A 11 25.38 -53.77 35.01
CA GLY A 11 24.59 -54.93 34.65
C GLY A 11 24.21 -54.92 33.19
N VAL A 12 24.14 -56.11 32.61
CA VAL A 12 23.51 -56.35 31.31
C VAL A 12 22.13 -55.67 31.24
N ASP A 13 21.45 -55.52 32.39
CA ASP A 13 20.22 -54.75 32.59
C ASP A 13 20.30 -53.26 32.20
N SER A 14 21.46 -52.60 32.35
CA SER A 14 21.67 -51.20 31.92
C SER A 14 21.81 -51.06 30.40
N LEU A 15 22.37 -52.09 29.75
CA LEU A 15 22.44 -52.23 28.29
C LEU A 15 21.08 -52.61 27.71
N PHE A 16 20.35 -53.52 28.37
CA PHE A 16 18.98 -53.87 27.98
C PHE A 16 18.01 -52.68 28.15
N THR A 17 18.10 -51.92 29.24
CA THR A 17 17.28 -50.70 29.40
C THR A 17 17.68 -49.59 28.43
N GLN A 18 18.94 -49.46 28.01
CA GLN A 18 19.32 -48.53 26.94
C GLN A 18 18.74 -48.95 25.58
N VAL A 19 18.84 -50.23 25.23
CA VAL A 19 18.30 -50.76 23.96
C VAL A 19 16.77 -50.70 23.93
N GLU A 20 16.09 -51.00 25.03
CA GLU A 20 14.64 -50.84 25.17
C GLU A 20 14.22 -49.38 25.09
N ASN A 21 15.01 -48.45 25.66
CA ASN A 21 14.75 -47.02 25.52
C ASN A 21 14.99 -46.52 24.09
N GLU A 22 16.00 -47.02 23.36
CA GLU A 22 16.19 -46.71 21.94
C GLU A 22 15.04 -47.24 21.07
N GLN A 23 14.59 -48.47 21.32
CA GLN A 23 13.42 -49.04 20.65
C GLN A 23 12.14 -48.27 20.98
N LEU A 24 11.91 -47.92 22.23
CA LEU A 24 10.78 -47.09 22.66
C LEU A 24 10.83 -45.72 22.00
N ASN A 25 11.99 -45.05 22.00
CA ASN A 25 12.17 -43.76 21.34
C ASN A 25 11.91 -43.86 19.83
N SER A 26 12.30 -44.96 19.18
CA SER A 26 12.02 -45.20 17.77
C SER A 26 10.52 -45.40 17.50
N LEU A 27 9.82 -46.13 18.36
CA LEU A 27 8.37 -46.33 18.28
C LEU A 27 7.59 -45.04 18.54
N VAL A 28 8.00 -44.27 19.55
CA VAL A 28 7.44 -42.95 19.84
C VAL A 28 7.67 -42.00 18.67
N SER A 29 8.86 -41.99 18.08
CA SER A 29 9.15 -41.16 16.89
C SER A 29 8.33 -41.56 15.68
N LEU A 30 8.10 -42.86 15.49
CA LEU A 30 7.28 -43.38 14.40
C LEU A 30 5.80 -43.02 14.60
N ALA A 31 5.27 -43.20 15.80
CA ALA A 31 3.91 -42.80 16.16
C ALA A 31 3.71 -41.28 16.06
N PHE A 32 4.67 -40.49 16.52
CA PHE A 32 4.66 -39.03 16.38
C PHE A 32 4.64 -38.60 14.91
N ARG A 33 5.45 -39.23 14.06
CA ARG A 33 5.48 -38.91 12.62
C ARG A 33 4.18 -39.30 11.92
N GLU A 34 3.61 -40.46 12.25
CA GLU A 34 2.36 -40.92 11.67
C GLU A 34 1.17 -40.05 12.08
N THR A 35 1.08 -39.71 13.37
CA THR A 35 0.05 -38.81 13.89
C THR A 35 0.20 -37.39 13.32
N SER A 36 1.42 -36.85 13.25
CA SER A 36 1.69 -35.53 12.66
C SER A 36 1.28 -35.48 11.19
N ARG A 37 1.59 -36.52 10.41
CA ARG A 37 1.17 -36.63 9.01
C ARG A 37 -0.34 -36.69 8.88
N HIS A 38 -1.01 -37.46 9.73
CA HIS A 38 -2.47 -37.58 9.70
C HIS A 38 -3.16 -36.24 10.02
N VAL A 39 -2.70 -35.52 11.04
CA VAL A 39 -3.20 -34.17 11.38
C VAL A 39 -2.96 -33.19 10.23
N LEU A 40 -1.78 -33.24 9.62
CA LEU A 40 -1.46 -32.39 8.47
C LEU A 40 -2.38 -32.67 7.27
N GLU A 41 -2.60 -33.94 6.94
CA GLU A 41 -3.50 -34.36 5.87
C GLU A 41 -4.94 -33.90 6.14
N GLU A 42 -5.43 -34.03 7.38
CA GLU A 42 -6.76 -33.59 7.79
C GLU A 42 -6.94 -32.07 7.61
N ILE A 43 -5.97 -31.27 8.06
CA ILE A 43 -6.00 -29.80 7.94
C ILE A 43 -5.92 -29.34 6.48
N LEU A 44 -5.06 -29.97 5.67
CA LEU A 44 -4.90 -29.61 4.27
C LEU A 44 -6.12 -30.01 3.42
N THR A 45 -6.72 -31.17 3.69
CA THR A 45 -7.80 -31.74 2.88
C THR A 45 -9.19 -31.34 3.40
N GLN A 46 -9.56 -31.76 4.61
CA GLN A 46 -10.91 -31.57 5.16
C GLN A 46 -11.18 -30.10 5.47
N HIS A 47 -10.21 -29.42 6.07
CA HIS A 47 -10.32 -28.00 6.39
C HIS A 47 -9.83 -27.08 5.27
N LYS A 48 -9.46 -27.63 4.12
CA LYS A 48 -9.08 -26.90 2.89
C LYS A 48 -8.12 -25.73 3.17
N PHE A 49 -7.16 -25.92 4.08
CA PHE A 49 -6.27 -24.85 4.55
C PHE A 49 -5.66 -24.00 3.42
N MET A 50 -5.25 -24.66 2.33
CA MET A 50 -4.69 -23.97 1.16
C MET A 50 -5.65 -22.97 0.51
N LYS A 51 -6.96 -23.23 0.52
CA LYS A 51 -7.96 -22.30 -0.01
C LYS A 51 -8.10 -21.08 0.89
N HIS A 52 -8.12 -21.28 2.21
CA HIS A 52 -8.16 -20.16 3.17
C HIS A 52 -6.89 -19.31 3.08
N LEU A 53 -5.71 -19.92 2.99
CA LEU A 53 -4.45 -19.21 2.79
C LEU A 53 -4.46 -18.38 1.49
N THR A 54 -4.98 -18.96 0.41
CA THR A 54 -5.14 -18.26 -0.88
C THR A 54 -6.15 -17.12 -0.77
N ALA A 55 -7.24 -17.29 -0.01
CA ALA A 55 -8.22 -16.24 0.25
C ALA A 55 -7.64 -15.06 1.02
N LEU A 56 -6.83 -15.32 2.06
CA LEU A 56 -6.11 -14.26 2.79
C LEU A 56 -5.21 -13.46 1.83
N SER A 57 -4.49 -14.15 0.93
CA SER A 57 -3.67 -13.49 -0.09
C SER A 57 -4.50 -12.68 -1.10
N ARG A 58 -5.62 -13.25 -1.59
CA ARG A 58 -6.50 -12.59 -2.57
C ARG A 58 -7.17 -11.33 -2.01
N TYR A 59 -7.68 -11.39 -0.78
CA TYR A 59 -8.53 -10.33 -0.22
C TYR A 59 -7.76 -9.38 0.71
N LEU A 60 -7.02 -9.90 1.70
CA LEU A 60 -6.31 -9.05 2.68
C LEU A 60 -4.98 -8.50 2.14
N LEU A 61 -4.33 -9.19 1.21
CA LEU A 61 -3.13 -8.68 0.52
C LEU A 61 -3.44 -8.05 -0.85
N LEU A 62 -4.72 -7.83 -1.15
CA LEU A 62 -5.20 -7.17 -2.38
C LEU A 62 -4.76 -7.87 -3.68
N GLY A 63 -4.53 -9.18 -3.65
CA GLY A 63 -4.15 -9.97 -4.84
C GLY A 63 -5.24 -10.04 -5.91
N GLN A 64 -6.52 -9.96 -5.51
CA GLN A 64 -7.67 -9.99 -6.41
C GLN A 64 -8.04 -8.57 -6.87
N GLY A 65 -7.36 -8.09 -7.92
CA GLY A 65 -7.42 -6.69 -8.33
C GLY A 65 -8.79 -6.20 -8.83
N ASP A 66 -9.58 -7.05 -9.49
CA ASP A 66 -10.92 -6.70 -9.98
C ASP A 66 -11.91 -6.44 -8.84
N PHE A 67 -11.93 -7.35 -7.85
CA PHE A 67 -12.72 -7.20 -6.63
C PHE A 67 -12.35 -5.92 -5.87
N ILE A 68 -11.06 -5.71 -5.59
CA ILE A 68 -10.60 -4.53 -4.83
C ILE A 68 -10.88 -3.23 -5.58
N HIS A 69 -10.69 -3.21 -6.90
CA HIS A 69 -10.98 -2.02 -7.71
C HIS A 69 -12.45 -1.64 -7.64
N TYR A 70 -13.35 -2.61 -7.85
CA TYR A 70 -14.79 -2.37 -7.80
C TYR A 70 -15.28 -2.02 -6.39
N LEU A 71 -14.74 -2.70 -5.37
CA LEU A 71 -15.01 -2.39 -3.97
C LEU A 71 -14.64 -0.93 -3.65
N MET A 72 -13.46 -0.46 -4.07
CA MET A 72 -13.05 0.93 -3.87
C MET A 72 -13.98 1.92 -4.55
N GLU A 73 -14.44 1.63 -5.77
CA GLU A 73 -15.35 2.51 -6.52
C GLU A 73 -16.69 2.68 -5.81
N ILE A 74 -17.28 1.57 -5.36
CA ILE A 74 -18.55 1.58 -4.62
C ILE A 74 -18.39 2.23 -3.24
N LEU A 75 -17.29 1.96 -2.54
CA LEU A 75 -17.06 2.47 -1.20
C LEU A 75 -16.65 3.95 -1.19
N SER A 76 -16.07 4.47 -2.27
CA SER A 76 -15.49 5.82 -2.31
C SER A 76 -16.44 6.93 -1.83
N PRO A 77 -17.72 6.98 -2.24
CA PRO A 77 -18.65 8.01 -1.77
C PRO A 77 -18.91 7.93 -0.25
N SER A 78 -19.07 6.71 0.27
CA SER A 78 -19.31 6.47 1.69
C SER A 78 -18.08 6.79 2.53
N LEU A 79 -16.89 6.36 2.07
CA LEU A 79 -15.63 6.54 2.78
C LEU A 79 -15.11 7.98 2.75
N ALA A 80 -15.54 8.80 1.79
CA ALA A 80 -15.22 10.23 1.76
C ALA A 80 -15.93 11.03 2.87
N MET A 81 -16.98 10.47 3.50
CA MET A 81 -17.68 11.10 4.60
C MET A 81 -16.90 10.96 5.92
N SER A 82 -17.32 11.73 6.94
CA SER A 82 -16.77 11.62 8.29
C SER A 82 -16.93 10.20 8.85
N ALA A 83 -15.96 9.78 9.67
CA ALA A 83 -16.02 8.55 10.45
C ALA A 83 -17.37 8.26 11.11
N SER A 84 -17.97 9.28 11.72
CA SER A 84 -19.18 9.15 12.54
C SER A 84 -20.44 8.85 11.75
N SER A 85 -20.45 9.11 10.44
CA SER A 85 -21.59 8.85 9.56
C SER A 85 -21.56 7.45 8.93
N LEU A 86 -20.52 6.66 9.17
CA LEU A 86 -20.35 5.34 8.58
C LEU A 86 -20.98 4.27 9.45
N PHE A 87 -22.01 3.63 8.90
CA PHE A 87 -22.67 2.51 9.56
C PHE A 87 -22.16 1.17 9.00
N PRO A 88 -21.74 0.21 9.85
CA PRO A 88 -21.21 -1.08 9.41
C PRO A 88 -22.14 -1.82 8.42
N HIS A 89 -23.45 -1.87 8.69
CA HIS A 89 -24.41 -2.59 7.87
C HIS A 89 -24.44 -2.08 6.41
N ASN A 90 -24.32 -0.77 6.19
CA ASN A 90 -24.25 -0.22 4.84
C ASN A 90 -23.00 -0.72 4.14
N ILE A 91 -21.84 -0.71 4.81
CA ILE A 91 -20.58 -1.15 4.22
C ILE A 91 -20.60 -2.66 3.94
N SER A 92 -21.21 -3.48 4.81
CA SER A 92 -21.42 -4.91 4.56
C SER A 92 -22.30 -5.14 3.33
N THR A 93 -23.39 -4.37 3.13
CA THR A 93 -24.21 -4.51 1.90
C THR A 93 -23.45 -4.10 0.63
N LEU A 94 -22.55 -3.11 0.73
CA LEU A 94 -21.69 -2.70 -0.37
C LEU A 94 -20.61 -3.76 -0.67
N LEU A 95 -20.09 -4.42 0.37
CA LEU A 95 -19.18 -5.56 0.23
C LEU A 95 -19.86 -6.72 -0.51
N GLU A 96 -21.07 -7.11 -0.11
CA GLU A 96 -21.85 -8.15 -0.79
C GLU A 96 -22.10 -7.80 -2.27
N THR A 97 -22.44 -6.54 -2.54
CA THR A 97 -22.60 -6.04 -3.92
C THR A 97 -21.31 -6.17 -4.72
N ALA A 98 -20.16 -5.85 -4.11
CA ALA A 98 -18.86 -5.97 -4.75
C ALA A 98 -18.45 -7.43 -5.01
N ILE A 99 -18.82 -8.35 -4.12
CA ILE A 99 -18.58 -9.79 -4.31
C ILE A 99 -19.36 -10.29 -5.53
N VAL A 100 -20.66 -9.95 -5.64
CA VAL A 100 -21.53 -10.42 -6.74
C VAL A 100 -21.09 -9.85 -8.09
N ALA A 101 -20.64 -8.59 -8.12
CA ALA A 101 -20.24 -7.93 -9.36
C ALA A 101 -18.84 -8.30 -9.87
N SER A 102 -18.03 -9.00 -9.06
CA SER A 102 -16.66 -9.38 -9.40
C SER A 102 -16.52 -10.89 -9.61
N ASN A 103 -15.33 -11.36 -9.99
CA ASN A 103 -15.07 -12.80 -10.08
C ASN A 103 -15.01 -13.48 -8.71
N ALA A 104 -15.06 -12.73 -7.61
CA ALA A 104 -15.16 -13.27 -6.25
C ALA A 104 -16.44 -14.11 -6.06
N GLN A 105 -17.50 -13.89 -6.85
CA GLN A 105 -18.74 -14.67 -6.80
C GLN A 105 -18.54 -16.19 -7.03
N TYR A 106 -17.46 -16.59 -7.71
CA TYR A 106 -17.16 -17.99 -8.02
C TYR A 106 -16.37 -18.71 -6.93
N GLU A 107 -16.04 -18.01 -5.84
CA GLU A 107 -15.37 -18.60 -4.68
C GLU A 107 -16.30 -19.48 -3.86
N GLU A 108 -15.71 -20.33 -3.02
CA GLU A 108 -16.51 -21.18 -2.15
C GLU A 108 -17.34 -20.35 -1.16
N PRO A 109 -18.62 -20.70 -0.92
CA PRO A 109 -19.48 -19.96 0.00
C PRO A 109 -18.92 -19.86 1.43
N ASP A 110 -18.13 -20.83 1.87
CA ASP A 110 -17.49 -20.79 3.18
C ASP A 110 -16.44 -19.67 3.28
N ILE A 111 -15.68 -19.41 2.20
CA ILE A 111 -14.69 -18.34 2.17
C ILE A 111 -15.37 -16.97 2.20
N LEU A 112 -16.46 -16.82 1.45
CA LEU A 112 -17.21 -15.56 1.37
C LEU A 112 -17.90 -15.21 2.69
N LYS A 113 -18.45 -16.20 3.41
CA LYS A 113 -19.05 -15.99 4.74
C LYS A 113 -18.06 -15.53 5.81
N ARG A 114 -16.77 -15.81 5.60
CA ARG A 114 -15.69 -15.44 6.52
C ARG A 114 -15.14 -14.05 6.23
N LEU A 115 -15.41 -13.49 5.05
CA LEU A 115 -15.00 -12.13 4.70
C LEU A 115 -16.03 -11.16 5.25
N ASP A 116 -15.62 -10.31 6.19
CA ASP A 116 -16.50 -9.31 6.79
C ASP A 116 -15.81 -7.93 6.82
N VAL A 117 -16.62 -6.91 7.08
CA VAL A 117 -16.15 -5.54 7.26
C VAL A 117 -16.01 -5.26 8.74
N ARG A 118 -14.87 -4.70 9.13
CA ARG A 118 -14.66 -4.16 10.46
C ARG A 118 -14.33 -2.68 10.39
N LEU A 119 -14.85 -1.92 11.35
CA LEU A 119 -14.50 -0.51 11.54
C LEU A 119 -13.59 -0.39 12.76
N LEU A 120 -12.47 0.31 12.60
CA LEU A 120 -11.55 0.63 13.70
C LEU A 120 -12.14 1.69 14.65
N GLU A 121 -11.51 1.87 15.81
CA GLU A 121 -11.91 2.90 16.76
C GLU A 121 -11.74 4.30 16.16
N ILE A 122 -12.78 5.13 16.30
CA ILE A 122 -12.84 6.46 15.69
C ILE A 122 -12.02 7.45 16.52
N SER A 123 -11.03 8.09 15.91
CA SER A 123 -10.36 9.26 16.46
C SER A 123 -10.93 10.57 15.91
N ALA A 124 -10.73 11.67 16.63
CA ALA A 124 -11.23 12.98 16.21
C ALA A 124 -10.53 13.44 14.91
N GLY A 125 -11.33 13.65 13.86
CA GLY A 125 -10.84 14.08 12.54
C GLY A 125 -10.67 12.94 11.53
N ASP A 126 -10.95 11.70 11.91
CA ASP A 126 -10.85 10.57 11.00
C ASP A 126 -11.92 10.61 9.90
N ILE A 127 -11.49 10.22 8.70
CA ILE A 127 -12.35 10.03 7.53
C ILE A 127 -12.61 8.53 7.40
N GLY A 128 -13.69 8.13 6.73
CA GLY A 128 -14.01 6.72 6.54
C GLY A 128 -12.87 5.86 5.99
N TRP A 129 -12.05 6.43 5.11
CA TRP A 129 -10.85 5.81 4.56
C TRP A 129 -9.84 5.31 5.59
N ASP A 130 -9.78 5.92 6.78
CA ASP A 130 -8.82 5.55 7.83
C ASP A 130 -9.35 4.46 8.78
N ILE A 131 -10.68 4.29 8.83
CA ILE A 131 -11.36 3.40 9.77
C ILE A 131 -11.79 2.08 9.12
N PHE A 132 -12.06 2.12 7.81
CA PHE A 132 -12.46 0.94 7.06
C PHE A 132 -11.37 -0.13 7.03
N THR A 133 -11.73 -1.37 7.38
CA THR A 133 -10.89 -2.53 7.17
C THR A 133 -11.69 -3.77 6.77
N LEU A 134 -11.09 -4.62 5.94
CA LEU A 134 -11.58 -5.98 5.73
C LEU A 134 -11.04 -6.88 6.84
N ASP A 135 -11.87 -7.80 7.31
CA ASP A 135 -11.52 -8.82 8.29
C ASP A 135 -11.85 -10.21 7.71
N TYR A 136 -11.08 -11.21 8.12
CA TYR A 136 -11.29 -12.60 7.72
C TYR A 136 -11.46 -13.46 8.95
N HIS A 137 -12.69 -13.91 9.19
CA HIS A 137 -13.02 -14.70 10.37
C HIS A 137 -12.49 -16.12 10.25
N VAL A 138 -11.52 -16.45 11.11
CA VAL A 138 -11.01 -17.80 11.25
C VAL A 138 -11.62 -18.43 12.50
N ASP A 139 -12.31 -19.55 12.32
CA ASP A 139 -12.87 -20.36 13.40
C ASP A 139 -12.41 -21.82 13.28
N GLY A 140 -12.65 -22.58 14.36
CA GLY A 140 -12.36 -24.01 14.40
C GLY A 140 -10.87 -24.36 14.24
N PRO A 141 -10.55 -25.51 13.62
CA PRO A 141 -9.20 -26.09 13.61
C PRO A 141 -8.19 -25.28 12.78
N ILE A 142 -8.65 -24.44 11.85
CA ILE A 142 -7.78 -23.57 11.04
C ILE A 142 -7.17 -22.45 11.92
N GLY A 143 -7.87 -22.05 12.99
CA GLY A 143 -7.38 -21.06 13.95
C GLY A 143 -6.13 -21.50 14.72
N THR A 144 -5.77 -22.78 14.68
CA THR A 144 -4.50 -23.27 15.24
C THR A 144 -3.30 -22.75 14.45
N VAL A 145 -3.44 -22.57 13.14
CA VAL A 145 -2.40 -22.02 12.26
C VAL A 145 -2.54 -20.51 12.13
N PHE A 146 -3.76 -20.02 11.87
CA PHE A 146 -4.04 -18.58 11.83
C PHE A 146 -4.30 -18.04 13.24
N THR A 147 -3.22 -17.93 14.00
CA THR A 147 -3.27 -17.35 15.35
C THR A 147 -3.76 -15.90 15.33
N ALA A 148 -4.24 -15.41 16.47
CA ALA A 148 -4.68 -14.03 16.62
C ALA A 148 -3.53 -13.01 16.33
N ASP A 149 -2.27 -13.38 16.57
CA ASP A 149 -1.11 -12.58 16.20
C ASP A 149 -0.93 -12.51 14.68
N CYS A 150 -1.10 -13.63 13.96
CA CYS A 150 -1.04 -13.66 12.50
C CYS A 150 -2.13 -12.77 11.88
N MET A 151 -3.36 -12.86 12.38
CA MET A 151 -4.47 -12.05 11.88
C MET A 151 -4.27 -10.56 12.14
N ARG A 152 -3.68 -10.19 13.28
CA ARG A 152 -3.27 -8.80 13.55
C ARG A 152 -2.22 -8.32 12.54
N GLN A 153 -1.26 -9.14 12.16
CA GLN A 153 -0.27 -8.79 11.13
C GLN A 153 -0.91 -8.62 9.74
N TYR A 154 -1.82 -9.51 9.34
CA TYR A 154 -2.58 -9.34 8.11
C TYR A 154 -3.42 -8.07 8.11
N LEU A 155 -4.04 -7.73 9.23
CA LEU A 155 -4.80 -6.50 9.38
C LEU A 155 -3.91 -5.26 9.20
N MET A 156 -2.72 -5.26 9.81
CA MET A 156 -1.74 -4.18 9.63
C MET A 156 -1.28 -4.05 8.17
N LEU A 157 -1.04 -5.19 7.50
CA LEU A 157 -0.69 -5.24 6.08
C LEU A 157 -1.81 -4.70 5.19
N PHE A 158 -3.05 -5.14 5.42
CA PHE A 158 -4.22 -4.65 4.70
C PHE A 158 -4.32 -3.13 4.79
N ASN A 159 -4.24 -2.57 6.00
CA ASN A 159 -4.33 -1.12 6.21
C ASN A 159 -3.22 -0.34 5.48
N ALA A 160 -2.00 -0.87 5.44
CA ALA A 160 -0.90 -0.24 4.73
C ALA A 160 -1.11 -0.28 3.20
N LEU A 161 -1.48 -1.45 2.66
CA LEU A 161 -1.76 -1.65 1.24
C LEU A 161 -3.00 -0.86 0.77
N TRP A 162 -4.02 -0.78 1.62
CA TRP A 162 -5.25 -0.02 1.36
C TRP A 162 -4.94 1.48 1.24
N LYS A 163 -4.11 2.01 2.12
CA LYS A 163 -3.65 3.41 2.04
C LYS A 163 -2.86 3.66 0.76
N ASP A 164 -1.95 2.76 0.38
CA ASP A 164 -1.23 2.90 -0.88
C ASP A 164 -2.17 2.88 -2.09
N LYS A 165 -3.13 1.95 -2.10
CA LYS A 165 -4.13 1.84 -3.18
C LYS A 165 -5.02 3.08 -3.27
N ARG A 166 -5.40 3.68 -2.13
CA ARG A 166 -6.11 4.97 -2.08
C ARG A 166 -5.32 6.07 -2.79
N MET A 167 -4.00 6.15 -2.59
CA MET A 167 -3.17 7.16 -3.26
C MET A 167 -3.15 6.99 -4.78
N THR A 168 -3.12 5.74 -5.28
CA THR A 168 -3.26 5.47 -6.72
C THR A 168 -4.60 5.93 -7.28
N MET A 169 -5.68 5.70 -6.53
CA MET A 169 -7.02 6.14 -6.92
C MET A 169 -7.10 7.67 -6.97
N ILE A 170 -6.57 8.35 -5.95
CA ILE A 170 -6.51 9.82 -5.91
C ILE A 170 -5.73 10.36 -7.11
N LEU A 171 -4.55 9.84 -7.40
CA LEU A 171 -3.74 10.29 -8.55
C LEU A 171 -4.44 10.02 -9.89
N SER A 172 -5.15 8.89 -10.02
CA SER A 172 -5.94 8.58 -11.22
C SER A 172 -7.10 9.55 -11.41
N ASN A 173 -7.76 9.96 -10.32
CA ASN A 173 -8.82 10.96 -10.35
C ASN A 173 -8.28 12.35 -10.69
N ILE A 174 -7.16 12.76 -10.09
CA ILE A 174 -6.46 14.01 -10.45
C ILE A 174 -6.13 14.03 -11.94
N TRP A 175 -5.60 12.94 -12.50
CA TRP A 175 -5.27 12.87 -13.92
C TRP A 175 -6.52 12.99 -14.83
N LYS A 176 -7.63 12.34 -14.45
CA LYS A 176 -8.92 12.48 -15.16
C LYS A 176 -9.44 13.92 -15.10
N GLU A 177 -9.40 14.55 -13.92
CA GLU A 177 -9.82 15.93 -13.72
C GLU A 177 -8.94 16.90 -14.51
N GLN A 178 -7.61 16.73 -14.48
CA GLN A 178 -6.66 17.54 -15.26
C GLN A 178 -6.99 17.52 -16.74
N ALA A 179 -7.32 16.35 -17.29
CA ALA A 179 -7.71 16.22 -18.70
C ALA A 179 -9.01 16.99 -19.01
N ALA A 180 -9.95 17.06 -18.07
CA ALA A 180 -11.17 17.86 -18.21
C ALA A 180 -10.89 19.37 -18.05
N THR A 181 -10.16 19.78 -17.00
CA THR A 181 -9.78 21.16 -16.73
C THR A 181 -8.96 21.75 -17.88
N SER A 182 -8.01 20.99 -18.44
CA SER A 182 -7.20 21.42 -19.58
C SER A 182 -8.05 21.73 -20.82
N LYS A 183 -9.12 20.96 -21.09
CA LYS A 183 -10.06 21.24 -22.18
C LYS A 183 -10.85 22.53 -21.95
N LEU A 184 -11.24 22.81 -20.71
CA LEU A 184 -11.96 24.04 -20.33
C LEU A 184 -11.08 25.28 -20.39
N CYS A 185 -9.78 25.14 -20.08
CA CYS A 185 -8.81 26.24 -20.05
C CYS A 185 -8.23 26.65 -21.41
N ARG A 186 -8.75 26.15 -22.54
CA ARG A 186 -8.23 26.51 -23.88
C ARG A 186 -8.21 28.02 -24.12
N ASP A 187 -9.19 28.74 -23.56
CA ASP A 187 -9.34 30.19 -23.70
C ASP A 187 -8.70 30.98 -22.53
N LEU A 188 -7.97 30.30 -21.64
CA LEU A 188 -7.34 30.83 -20.42
C LEU A 188 -5.81 30.63 -20.43
N PRO A 189 -5.04 31.40 -21.23
CA PRO A 189 -3.59 31.25 -21.31
C PRO A 189 -2.86 31.55 -19.99
N GLU A 190 -3.49 32.33 -19.11
CA GLU A 190 -2.95 32.70 -17.79
C GLU A 190 -2.71 31.46 -16.89
N LEU A 191 -3.46 30.38 -17.08
CA LEU A 191 -3.40 29.17 -16.26
C LEU A 191 -2.48 28.09 -16.81
N THR A 192 -1.93 28.25 -18.02
CA THR A 192 -1.12 27.21 -18.69
C THR A 192 0.08 26.78 -17.84
N VAL A 193 0.74 27.73 -17.16
CA VAL A 193 1.90 27.45 -16.30
C VAL A 193 1.49 26.58 -15.10
N VAL A 194 0.36 26.90 -14.46
CA VAL A 194 -0.16 26.15 -13.31
C VAL A 194 -0.55 24.74 -13.74
N LEU A 195 -1.33 24.60 -14.82
CA LEU A 195 -1.77 23.30 -15.34
C LEU A 195 -0.58 22.40 -15.70
N HIS A 196 0.42 22.96 -16.39
CA HIS A 196 1.62 22.20 -16.74
C HIS A 196 2.40 21.75 -15.50
N GLY A 197 2.55 22.64 -14.51
CA GLY A 197 3.27 22.31 -13.28
C GLY A 197 2.57 21.23 -12.44
N ILE A 198 1.23 21.27 -12.35
CA ILE A 198 0.47 20.20 -11.67
C ILE A 198 0.60 18.89 -12.46
N GLN A 199 0.48 18.90 -13.79
CA GLN A 199 0.67 17.69 -14.62
C GLN A 199 2.04 17.05 -14.41
N LEU A 200 3.10 17.86 -14.36
CA LEU A 200 4.46 17.38 -14.12
C LEU A 200 4.57 16.73 -12.74
N LEU A 201 4.08 17.40 -11.71
CA LEU A 201 4.11 16.90 -10.34
C LEU A 201 3.28 15.62 -10.17
N THR A 202 2.09 15.55 -10.78
CA THR A 202 1.25 14.34 -10.79
C THR A 202 1.99 13.17 -11.46
N THR A 203 2.68 13.42 -12.56
CA THR A 203 3.47 12.37 -13.25
C THR A 203 4.62 11.87 -12.37
N GLU A 204 5.32 12.77 -11.67
CA GLU A 204 6.37 12.39 -10.71
C GLU A 204 5.81 11.52 -9.56
N MET A 205 4.65 11.89 -9.01
CA MET A 205 3.99 11.13 -7.93
C MET A 205 3.45 9.77 -8.40
N ILE A 206 2.89 9.71 -9.61
CA ILE A 206 2.44 8.46 -10.23
C ILE A 206 3.62 7.50 -10.37
N HIS A 207 4.78 7.98 -10.83
CA HIS A 207 5.98 7.14 -10.93
C HIS A 207 6.37 6.58 -9.56
N LEU A 208 6.42 7.41 -8.51
CA LEU A 208 6.73 6.95 -7.15
C LEU A 208 5.77 5.85 -6.69
N VAL A 209 4.45 6.08 -6.77
CA VAL A 209 3.43 5.12 -6.31
C VAL A 209 3.50 3.83 -7.13
N HIS A 210 3.66 3.90 -8.45
CA HIS A 210 3.80 2.70 -9.28
C HIS A 210 5.05 1.89 -8.96
N GLN A 211 6.20 2.53 -8.72
CA GLN A 211 7.42 1.81 -8.33
C GLN A 211 7.29 1.15 -6.95
N MET A 212 6.64 1.84 -5.99
CA MET A 212 6.35 1.26 -4.67
C MET A 212 5.41 0.05 -4.78
N GLN A 213 4.38 0.14 -5.62
CA GLN A 213 3.46 -0.97 -5.89
C GLN A 213 4.12 -2.16 -6.55
N TYR A 214 5.02 -1.89 -7.49
CA TYR A 214 5.81 -2.94 -8.13
C TYR A 214 6.70 -3.64 -7.09
N TYR A 215 7.42 -2.89 -6.27
CA TYR A 215 8.25 -3.43 -5.20
C TYR A 215 7.41 -4.30 -4.25
N MET A 216 6.28 -3.80 -3.78
CA MET A 216 5.43 -4.53 -2.84
C MET A 216 4.84 -5.81 -3.46
N THR A 217 4.32 -5.73 -4.68
CA THR A 217 3.69 -6.89 -5.34
C THR A 217 4.70 -7.95 -5.76
N PHE A 218 5.75 -7.56 -6.50
CA PHE A 218 6.63 -8.53 -7.13
C PHE A 218 7.80 -8.95 -6.25
N GLU A 219 8.44 -8.03 -5.53
CA GLU A 219 9.65 -8.35 -4.75
C GLU A 219 9.33 -8.84 -3.36
N VAL A 220 8.27 -8.30 -2.74
CA VAL A 220 7.89 -8.67 -1.38
C VAL A 220 6.85 -9.79 -1.40
N MET A 221 5.66 -9.55 -1.98
CA MET A 221 4.53 -10.49 -1.88
C MET A 221 4.74 -11.77 -2.71
N GLU A 222 5.03 -11.66 -4.01
CA GLU A 222 5.15 -12.83 -4.89
C GLU A 222 6.36 -13.72 -4.53
N CYS A 223 7.53 -13.13 -4.28
CA CYS A 223 8.71 -13.88 -3.84
C CYS A 223 8.48 -14.60 -2.51
N SER A 224 7.86 -13.92 -1.54
CA SER A 224 7.53 -14.54 -0.25
C SER A 224 6.50 -15.66 -0.41
N TRP A 225 5.50 -15.45 -1.27
CA TRP A 225 4.46 -16.46 -1.56
C TRP A 225 5.06 -17.72 -2.19
N HIS A 226 5.97 -17.56 -3.15
CA HIS A 226 6.69 -18.68 -3.75
C HIS A 226 7.52 -19.45 -2.71
N GLY A 227 8.20 -18.73 -1.81
CA GLY A 227 8.92 -19.33 -0.67
C GLY A 227 7.99 -20.13 0.25
N LEU A 228 6.85 -19.55 0.62
CA LEU A 228 5.84 -20.23 1.44
C LEU A 228 5.34 -21.51 0.77
N MET A 229 4.94 -21.44 -0.51
CA MET A 229 4.42 -22.59 -1.24
C MET A 229 5.46 -23.73 -1.36
N THR A 230 6.75 -23.39 -1.44
CA THR A 230 7.84 -24.38 -1.47
C THR A 230 8.02 -25.05 -0.10
N ASN A 231 7.98 -24.26 0.97
CA ASN A 231 8.09 -24.76 2.33
C ASN A 231 6.85 -25.61 2.72
N LEU A 232 5.65 -25.20 2.32
CA LEU A 232 4.42 -25.98 2.57
C LEU A 232 4.40 -27.33 1.85
N LYS A 233 5.00 -27.43 0.66
CA LYS A 233 5.13 -28.71 -0.06
C LYS A 233 6.12 -29.68 0.58
N SER A 234 7.07 -29.17 1.37
CA SER A 234 8.10 -29.97 2.03
C SER A 234 7.81 -30.21 3.53
N ALA A 235 6.76 -29.59 4.07
CA ALA A 235 6.33 -29.76 5.45
C ALA A 235 5.90 -31.21 5.75
N GLN A 236 6.34 -31.74 6.90
CA GLN A 236 5.98 -33.09 7.36
C GLN A 236 5.12 -33.06 8.62
N SER A 237 5.04 -31.89 9.27
CA SER A 237 4.26 -31.65 10.48
C SER A 237 3.46 -30.36 10.38
N LEU A 238 2.47 -30.21 11.27
CA LEU A 238 1.73 -28.96 11.41
C LEU A 238 2.62 -27.81 11.89
N ASP A 239 3.62 -28.12 12.73
CA ASP A 239 4.56 -27.12 13.23
C ASP A 239 5.41 -26.52 12.09
N ASP A 240 5.79 -27.34 11.10
CA ASP A 240 6.50 -26.86 9.91
C ASP A 240 5.62 -25.87 9.11
N VAL A 241 4.32 -26.14 9.01
CA VAL A 241 3.35 -25.25 8.34
C VAL A 241 3.24 -23.92 9.08
N ILE A 242 3.11 -23.96 10.40
CA ILE A 242 3.03 -22.76 11.25
C ILE A 242 4.34 -21.95 11.15
N ALA A 243 5.50 -22.61 11.20
CA ALA A 243 6.80 -21.97 11.07
C ALA A 243 6.96 -21.29 9.70
N ALA A 244 6.62 -22.00 8.62
CA ALA A 244 6.69 -21.46 7.26
C ALA A 244 5.75 -20.26 7.08
N HIS A 245 4.52 -20.31 7.61
CA HIS A 245 3.56 -19.21 7.56
C HIS A 245 4.03 -17.99 8.35
N ASN A 246 4.58 -18.19 9.54
CA ASN A 246 5.15 -17.12 10.36
C ASN A 246 6.36 -16.46 9.69
N GLU A 247 7.24 -17.24 9.06
CA GLU A 247 8.37 -16.71 8.28
C GLU A 247 7.90 -15.89 7.09
N TYR A 248 6.89 -16.38 6.36
CA TYR A 248 6.24 -15.65 5.27
C TYR A 248 5.67 -14.30 5.73
N LEU A 249 4.89 -14.30 6.81
CA LEU A 249 4.32 -13.07 7.36
C LEU A 249 5.40 -12.10 7.80
N LYS A 250 6.42 -12.57 8.51
CA LYS A 250 7.55 -11.74 8.95
C LYS A 250 8.25 -11.07 7.77
N ARG A 251 8.48 -11.80 6.67
CA ARG A 251 9.07 -11.26 5.43
C ARG A 251 8.20 -10.17 4.82
N ILE A 252 6.89 -10.39 4.71
CA ILE A 252 5.99 -9.39 4.11
C ILE A 252 5.82 -8.17 5.02
N VAL A 253 5.70 -8.35 6.34
CA VAL A 253 5.62 -7.25 7.31
C VAL A 253 6.88 -6.38 7.24
N SER A 254 8.06 -6.99 7.22
CA SER A 254 9.32 -6.25 7.06
C SER A 254 9.43 -5.58 5.69
N GLY A 255 9.07 -6.28 4.60
CA GLY A 255 9.11 -5.74 3.24
C GLY A 255 8.13 -4.59 3.02
N ALA A 256 6.96 -4.61 3.68
CA ALA A 256 5.98 -3.53 3.73
C ALA A 256 6.40 -2.37 4.64
N PHE A 257 7.62 -2.42 5.18
CA PHE A 257 8.19 -1.45 6.12
C PHE A 257 7.41 -1.37 7.43
N LEU A 258 6.72 -2.40 7.92
CA LEU A 258 5.89 -2.31 9.14
C LEU A 258 6.64 -2.67 10.44
N ASP A 259 7.89 -3.10 10.32
CA ASP A 259 8.79 -3.49 11.40
C ASP A 259 9.36 -2.28 12.19
N ALA A 260 10.07 -2.51 13.28
CA ALA A 260 10.59 -1.40 14.09
C ALA A 260 11.72 -0.61 13.40
N GLU A 261 12.53 -1.28 12.57
CA GLU A 261 13.73 -0.72 11.94
C GLU A 261 13.35 0.23 10.79
N SER A 262 12.31 -0.11 10.04
CA SER A 262 11.81 0.70 8.93
C SER A 262 10.95 1.91 9.33
N LYS A 263 10.96 2.33 10.61
CA LYS A 263 10.10 3.43 11.11
C LYS A 263 10.32 4.74 10.35
N HIS A 264 11.58 5.04 10.01
CA HIS A 264 11.90 6.25 9.25
C HIS A 264 11.35 6.18 7.82
N LEU A 265 11.47 5.03 7.14
CA LEU A 265 10.89 4.78 5.82
C LEU A 265 9.37 4.98 5.83
N ARG A 266 8.66 4.43 6.82
CA ARG A 266 7.21 4.66 6.98
C ARG A 266 6.83 6.12 7.12
N ILE A 267 7.61 6.89 7.90
CA ILE A 267 7.35 8.31 8.09
C ILE A 267 7.47 9.05 6.75
N HIS A 268 8.50 8.73 5.95
CA HIS A 268 8.65 9.30 4.61
C HIS A 268 7.48 8.93 3.68
N LEU A 269 7.06 7.67 3.64
CA LEU A 269 5.89 7.22 2.87
C LEU A 269 4.62 7.99 3.27
N ARG A 270 4.36 8.13 4.57
CA ARG A 270 3.23 8.93 5.06
C ARG A 270 3.33 10.39 4.63
N THR A 271 4.52 10.99 4.62
CA THR A 271 4.67 12.36 4.11
C THR A 271 4.38 12.47 2.63
N PHE A 272 4.75 11.47 1.81
CA PHE A 272 4.36 11.49 0.38
C PHE A 272 2.85 11.42 0.20
N TYR A 273 2.17 10.57 0.98
CA TYR A 273 0.71 10.45 0.94
C TYR A 273 0.03 11.77 1.28
N ASN A 274 0.47 12.46 2.35
CA ASN A 274 -0.06 13.79 2.69
C ASN A 274 0.17 14.82 1.56
N VAL A 275 1.30 14.75 0.85
CA VAL A 275 1.59 15.66 -0.26
C VAL A 275 0.69 15.35 -1.48
N ILE A 276 0.35 14.08 -1.71
CA ILE A 276 -0.62 13.67 -2.74
C ILE A 276 -2.02 14.20 -2.40
N GLU A 277 -2.45 14.08 -1.14
CA GLU A 277 -3.73 14.64 -0.68
C GLU A 277 -3.77 16.18 -0.81
N ASN A 278 -2.67 16.87 -0.49
CA ASN A 278 -2.56 18.31 -0.71
C ASN A 278 -2.67 18.68 -2.20
N LEU A 279 -2.10 17.86 -3.09
CA LEU A 279 -2.22 18.06 -4.54
C LEU A 279 -3.65 17.85 -5.02
N GLN A 280 -4.37 16.87 -4.46
CA GLN A 280 -5.79 16.66 -4.73
C GLN A 280 -6.61 17.91 -4.38
N CYS A 281 -6.44 18.43 -3.15
CA CYS A 281 -7.14 19.63 -2.71
C CYS A 281 -6.83 20.84 -3.61
N LEU A 282 -5.56 21.01 -4.02
CA LEU A 282 -5.17 22.08 -4.95
C LEU A 282 -5.85 21.92 -6.32
N GLN A 283 -5.92 20.70 -6.84
CA GLN A 283 -6.58 20.39 -8.12
C GLN A 283 -8.08 20.65 -8.06
N GLU A 284 -8.76 20.26 -6.99
CA GLU A 284 -10.20 20.51 -6.79
C GLU A 284 -10.51 22.01 -6.72
N LEU A 285 -9.71 22.77 -5.96
CA LEU A 285 -9.80 24.22 -5.87
C LEU A 285 -9.55 24.89 -7.22
N LEU A 286 -8.56 24.40 -7.97
CA LEU A 286 -8.26 24.91 -9.32
C LEU A 286 -9.41 24.63 -10.27
N SER A 287 -9.94 23.41 -10.28
CA SER A 287 -11.07 23.02 -11.14
C SER A 287 -12.30 23.88 -10.88
N SER A 288 -12.62 24.14 -9.62
CA SER A 288 -13.71 25.04 -9.21
C SER A 288 -13.47 26.49 -9.65
N ALA A 289 -12.26 27.03 -9.44
CA ALA A 289 -11.90 28.37 -9.86
C ALA A 289 -11.93 28.54 -11.39
N VAL A 290 -11.47 27.54 -12.13
CA VAL A 290 -11.53 27.48 -13.60
C VAL A 290 -12.98 27.50 -14.07
N LEU A 291 -13.82 26.64 -13.50
CA LEU A 291 -15.22 26.55 -13.90
C LEU A 291 -15.95 27.88 -13.67
N ALA A 292 -15.71 28.52 -12.52
CA ALA A 292 -16.26 29.84 -12.21
C ALA A 292 -15.80 30.92 -13.20
N GLU A 293 -14.51 30.95 -13.54
CA GLU A 293 -13.94 31.92 -14.48
C GLU A 293 -14.46 31.72 -15.91
N VAL A 294 -14.52 30.47 -16.39
CA VAL A 294 -15.06 30.12 -17.71
C VAL A 294 -16.53 30.51 -17.80
N ASN A 295 -17.32 30.22 -16.76
CA ASN A 295 -18.73 30.60 -16.71
C ASN A 295 -18.92 32.11 -16.72
N ALA A 296 -18.12 32.87 -15.95
CA ALA A 296 -18.17 34.33 -15.95
C ALA A 296 -17.88 34.93 -17.34
N ARG A 297 -16.87 34.41 -18.05
CA ARG A 297 -16.56 34.84 -19.43
C ARG A 297 -17.68 34.51 -20.41
N LYS A 298 -18.28 33.31 -20.31
CA LYS A 298 -19.41 32.91 -21.15
C LYS A 298 -20.66 33.76 -20.92
N VAL A 299 -20.97 34.11 -19.67
CA VAL A 299 -22.10 34.99 -19.34
C VAL A 299 -21.89 36.38 -19.94
N TYR A 300 -20.69 36.96 -19.79
CA TYR A 300 -20.36 38.24 -20.42
C TYR A 300 -20.52 38.22 -21.94
N GLU A 301 -20.04 37.16 -22.61
CA GLU A 301 -20.20 37.00 -24.05
C GLU A 301 -21.66 36.79 -24.48
N ALA A 302 -22.45 36.05 -23.69
CA ALA A 302 -23.87 35.85 -23.94
C ALA A 302 -24.66 37.16 -23.82
N ASP A 303 -24.38 37.96 -22.78
CA ASP A 303 -24.98 39.28 -22.58
C ASP A 303 -24.63 40.23 -23.73
N ALA A 304 -23.37 40.19 -24.20
CA ALA A 304 -22.93 40.99 -25.34
C ALA A 304 -23.67 40.59 -26.63
N LYS A 305 -23.87 39.30 -26.87
CA LYS A 305 -24.64 38.78 -28.00
C LYS A 305 -26.13 39.15 -27.91
N ALA A 306 -26.73 39.03 -26.73
CA ALA A 306 -28.13 39.39 -26.50
C ALA A 306 -28.39 40.88 -26.76
N ARG A 307 -27.48 41.76 -26.31
CA ARG A 307 -27.55 43.20 -26.57
C ARG A 307 -27.43 43.53 -28.06
N THR A 308 -26.49 42.87 -28.73
CA THR A 308 -26.32 42.99 -30.19
C THR A 308 -27.58 42.55 -30.94
N ALA A 309 -28.21 41.45 -30.51
CA ALA A 309 -29.48 40.97 -31.08
C ALA A 309 -30.66 41.91 -30.82
N SER A 310 -30.66 42.63 -29.69
CA SER A 310 -31.67 43.66 -29.37
C SER A 310 -31.48 44.99 -30.12
N GLY A 311 -30.50 45.08 -31.02
CA GLY A 311 -30.21 46.30 -31.80
C GLY A 311 -29.35 47.34 -31.08
N ASN A 312 -28.84 47.02 -29.89
CA ASN A 312 -27.94 47.88 -29.10
C ASN A 312 -26.47 47.52 -29.36
N PHE A 313 -25.54 48.45 -29.12
CA PHE A 313 -24.11 48.16 -29.14
C PHE A 313 -23.78 47.04 -28.14
N GLY A 314 -23.07 46.00 -28.59
CA GLY A 314 -22.87 44.76 -27.82
C GLY A 314 -22.18 44.93 -26.47
N THR A 315 -21.24 45.86 -26.33
CA THR A 315 -20.57 46.16 -25.04
C THR A 315 -20.33 47.67 -24.88
N SER A 316 -20.54 48.21 -23.67
CA SER A 316 -20.15 49.58 -23.32
C SER A 316 -18.66 49.66 -22.92
N ALA A 317 -18.02 50.81 -23.09
CA ALA A 317 -16.64 51.05 -22.67
C ALA A 317 -16.43 50.77 -21.17
N GLU A 318 -17.39 51.14 -20.33
CA GLU A 318 -17.38 50.86 -18.89
C GLU A 318 -17.39 49.36 -18.59
N GLN A 319 -18.13 48.58 -19.37
CA GLN A 319 -18.23 47.13 -19.20
C GLN A 319 -16.97 46.40 -19.65
N GLN A 320 -16.35 46.87 -20.74
CA GLN A 320 -15.06 46.36 -21.19
C GLN A 320 -13.95 46.64 -20.17
N GLU A 321 -13.98 47.82 -19.53
CA GLU A 321 -13.01 48.19 -18.50
C GLU A 321 -13.22 47.40 -17.19
N ALA A 322 -14.48 47.22 -16.77
CA ALA A 322 -14.82 46.36 -15.64
C ALA A 322 -14.38 44.90 -15.88
N GLU A 323 -14.58 44.35 -17.08
CA GLU A 323 -14.15 43.00 -17.44
C GLU A 323 -12.62 42.87 -17.49
N LYS A 324 -11.92 43.87 -18.03
CA LYS A 324 -10.44 43.92 -17.98
C LYS A 324 -9.94 43.95 -16.54
N LYS A 325 -10.59 44.71 -15.65
CA LYS A 325 -10.23 44.77 -14.23
C LYS A 325 -10.45 43.42 -13.55
N ARG A 326 -11.61 42.77 -13.76
CA ARG A 326 -11.92 41.44 -13.22
C ARG A 326 -10.89 40.39 -13.65
N ARG A 327 -10.54 40.34 -14.94
CA ARG A 327 -9.52 39.41 -15.46
C ARG A 327 -8.16 39.67 -14.82
N ARG A 328 -7.72 40.94 -14.71
CA ARG A 328 -6.47 41.28 -14.04
C ARG A 328 -6.46 40.88 -12.57
N GLU A 329 -7.58 41.04 -11.86
CA GLU A 329 -7.70 40.60 -10.47
C GLU A 329 -7.61 39.07 -10.35
N PHE A 330 -8.24 38.33 -11.25
CA PHE A 330 -8.10 36.87 -11.34
C PHE A 330 -6.63 36.46 -11.57
N THR A 331 -5.95 37.03 -12.56
CA THR A 331 -4.52 36.74 -12.82
C THR A 331 -3.65 37.07 -11.60
N THR A 332 -3.85 38.27 -11.02
CA THR A 332 -2.92 38.80 -10.00
C THR A 332 -3.13 38.17 -8.63
N LYS A 333 -4.34 37.74 -8.29
CA LYS A 333 -4.65 37.16 -6.97
C LYS A 333 -4.81 35.65 -7.00
N VAL A 334 -5.53 35.11 -7.98
CA VAL A 334 -5.89 33.69 -8.01
C VAL A 334 -4.75 32.87 -8.63
N VAL A 335 -4.29 33.25 -9.82
CA VAL A 335 -3.23 32.50 -10.52
C VAL A 335 -1.91 32.54 -9.76
N THR A 336 -1.51 33.71 -9.25
CA THR A 336 -0.28 33.85 -8.44
C THR A 336 -0.30 33.00 -7.18
N LYS A 337 -1.47 32.91 -6.50
CA LYS A 337 -1.65 32.03 -5.34
C LYS A 337 -1.50 30.56 -5.73
N PHE A 338 -2.12 30.12 -6.82
CA PHE A 338 -1.93 28.74 -7.30
C PHE A 338 -0.48 28.43 -7.63
N ILE A 339 0.26 29.38 -8.22
CA ILE A 339 1.69 29.23 -8.49
C ILE A 339 2.49 29.09 -7.19
N SER A 340 2.21 29.92 -6.17
CA SER A 340 2.91 29.82 -4.89
C SER A 340 2.61 28.50 -4.17
N ASP A 341 1.35 28.10 -4.13
CA ASP A 341 0.91 26.88 -3.47
C ASP A 341 1.52 25.65 -4.16
N LEU A 342 1.48 25.61 -5.50
CA LEU A 342 2.13 24.56 -6.29
C LEU A 342 3.63 24.49 -6.02
N ARG A 343 4.32 25.64 -5.98
CA ARG A 343 5.77 25.68 -5.70
C ARG A 343 6.10 25.09 -4.32
N ILE A 344 5.29 25.38 -3.30
CA ILE A 344 5.48 24.84 -1.95
C ILE A 344 5.30 23.32 -1.97
N ILE A 345 4.26 22.80 -2.63
CA ILE A 345 4.01 21.35 -2.73
C ILE A 345 5.15 20.67 -3.50
N THR A 346 5.56 21.20 -4.65
CA THR A 346 6.67 20.66 -5.45
C THR A 346 7.97 20.63 -4.65
N GLN A 347 8.32 21.71 -3.97
CA GLN A 347 9.56 21.76 -3.18
C GLN A 347 9.51 20.78 -2.00
N THR A 348 8.34 20.64 -1.35
CA THR A 348 8.14 19.67 -0.28
C THR A 348 8.33 18.25 -0.80
N TYR A 349 7.70 17.90 -1.93
CA TYR A 349 7.85 16.59 -2.57
C TYR A 349 9.31 16.28 -2.91
N GLN A 350 9.98 17.19 -3.62
CA GLN A 350 11.35 17.01 -4.10
C GLN A 350 12.34 16.83 -2.94
N ASN A 351 12.24 17.64 -1.89
CA ASN A 351 13.10 17.51 -0.70
C ASN A 351 12.89 16.16 0.01
N ARG A 352 11.64 15.70 0.10
CA ARG A 352 11.32 14.40 0.69
C ARG A 352 11.82 13.24 -0.17
N MET A 353 11.73 13.36 -1.49
CA MET A 353 12.23 12.38 -2.44
C MET A 353 13.74 12.20 -2.35
N GLN A 354 14.50 13.29 -2.32
CA GLN A 354 15.96 13.24 -2.14
C GLN A 354 16.36 12.57 -0.83
N SER A 355 15.71 12.95 0.28
CA SER A 355 15.97 12.32 1.58
C SER A 355 15.59 10.84 1.60
N PHE A 356 14.51 10.46 0.91
CA PHE A 356 14.06 9.07 0.83
C PHE A 356 15.04 8.22 0.01
N LEU A 357 15.50 8.72 -1.15
CA LEU A 357 16.51 8.05 -1.96
C LEU A 357 17.82 7.84 -1.20
N LEU A 358 18.30 8.86 -0.47
CA LEU A 358 19.50 8.73 0.37
C LEU A 358 19.35 7.61 1.42
N MET A 359 18.20 7.54 2.08
CA MET A 359 17.91 6.50 3.07
C MET A 359 17.85 5.10 2.43
N LEU A 360 17.22 4.95 1.26
CA LEU A 360 17.19 3.68 0.53
C LEU A 360 18.59 3.24 0.06
N THR A 361 19.47 4.18 -0.30
CA THR A 361 20.86 3.86 -0.66
C THR A 361 21.74 3.48 0.53
N GLN A 362 21.32 3.79 1.76
CA GLN A 362 22.04 3.49 2.99
C GLN A 362 21.55 2.22 3.69
N HIS A 363 20.39 1.71 3.30
CA HIS A 363 19.84 0.48 3.86
C HIS A 363 20.63 -0.74 3.40
N ASP A 364 20.81 -1.74 4.27
CA ASP A 364 21.57 -2.95 3.95
C ASP A 364 20.83 -3.93 3.00
N ASP A 365 19.59 -3.62 2.62
CA ASP A 365 18.76 -4.52 1.81
C ASP A 365 18.95 -4.23 0.32
N TRP A 366 19.36 -5.27 -0.41
CA TRP A 366 19.53 -5.22 -1.86
C TRP A 366 18.26 -4.81 -2.60
N ASN A 367 17.08 -5.27 -2.17
CA ASN A 367 15.82 -4.96 -2.83
C ASN A 367 15.50 -3.45 -2.71
N LEU A 368 15.87 -2.82 -1.60
CA LEU A 368 15.70 -1.39 -1.40
C LEU A 368 16.68 -0.55 -2.23
N HIS A 369 17.90 -1.05 -2.45
CA HIS A 369 18.80 -0.43 -3.43
C HIS A 369 18.28 -0.53 -4.86
N LEU A 370 17.68 -1.66 -5.24
CA LEU A 370 17.06 -1.83 -6.54
C LEU A 370 15.85 -0.90 -6.69
N LEU A 371 15.04 -0.74 -5.63
CA LEU A 371 13.97 0.25 -5.57
C LEU A 371 14.51 1.68 -5.76
N SER A 372 15.57 2.06 -5.05
CA SER A 372 16.23 3.37 -5.24
C SER A 372 16.66 3.59 -6.68
N THR A 373 17.22 2.57 -7.32
CA THR A 373 17.69 2.65 -8.71
C THR A 373 16.53 2.80 -9.70
N ARG A 374 15.40 2.15 -9.47
CA ARG A 374 14.19 2.30 -10.31
C ARG A 374 13.50 3.64 -10.11
N LEU A 375 13.42 4.11 -8.87
CA LEU A 375 12.86 5.41 -8.55
C LEU A 375 13.62 6.54 -9.24
N ASP A 376 14.94 6.41 -9.37
CA ASP A 376 15.78 7.37 -10.09
C ASP A 376 16.43 6.81 -11.36
N PHE A 377 15.70 5.99 -12.12
CA PHE A 377 16.24 5.35 -13.33
C PHE A 377 16.78 6.38 -14.36
N ASN A 378 16.13 7.54 -14.45
CA ASN A 378 16.53 8.62 -15.36
C ASN A 378 17.61 9.55 -14.79
N LEU A 379 18.13 9.28 -13.58
CA LEU A 379 19.06 10.13 -12.84
C LEU A 379 18.54 11.57 -12.68
N TYR A 380 17.23 11.74 -12.64
CA TYR A 380 16.58 13.04 -12.54
C TYR A 380 16.88 13.70 -11.19
N TYR A 381 16.85 12.92 -10.11
CA TYR A 381 17.14 13.40 -8.76
C TYR A 381 18.66 13.46 -8.50
N HIS A 382 19.40 12.48 -9.01
CA HIS A 382 20.86 12.40 -8.89
C HIS A 382 21.62 13.55 -9.59
N LYS A 383 21.06 14.15 -10.65
CA LYS A 383 21.62 15.36 -11.28
C LYS A 383 21.48 16.61 -10.41
N ARG A 384 20.56 16.60 -9.43
CA ARG A 384 20.22 17.74 -8.58
C ARG A 384 20.85 17.67 -7.19
N ASP A 385 21.27 16.49 -6.74
CA ASP A 385 21.99 16.31 -5.47
C ASP A 385 23.24 15.42 -5.65
N HIS A 386 24.42 16.02 -5.53
CA HIS A 386 25.70 15.33 -5.62
C HIS A 386 25.92 14.28 -4.51
N ARG A 387 25.19 14.35 -3.40
CA ARG A 387 25.32 13.36 -2.30
C ARG A 387 24.86 11.96 -2.74
N LEU A 388 23.89 11.90 -3.65
CA LEU A 388 23.42 10.64 -4.26
C LEU A 388 24.52 9.99 -5.13
N SER A 389 25.43 10.79 -5.70
CA SER A 389 26.52 10.33 -6.57
C SER A 389 27.71 9.70 -5.85
N GLN A 390 27.98 10.14 -4.62
CA GLN A 390 29.15 9.69 -3.88
C GLN A 390 28.98 8.27 -3.30
N GLN A 391 27.75 7.82 -3.08
CA GLN A 391 27.47 6.57 -2.36
C GLN A 391 27.26 5.36 -3.29
N LEU A 392 26.91 5.59 -4.57
CA LEU A 392 26.75 4.54 -5.58
C LEU A 392 28.08 4.10 -6.23
N THR A 393 29.19 4.81 -5.96
CA THR A 393 30.48 4.40 -6.53
C THR A 393 30.93 3.10 -5.87
N TYR A 394 31.21 2.09 -6.70
CA TYR A 394 31.75 0.77 -6.33
C TYR A 394 32.90 0.84 -5.29
N HIS A 395 33.61 1.97 -5.26
CA HIS A 395 34.68 2.30 -4.34
C HIS A 395 34.27 2.46 -2.86
N HIS A 396 33.03 2.89 -2.57
CA HIS A 396 32.52 3.01 -1.20
C HIS A 396 32.03 1.66 -0.64
N LYS A 397 31.47 0.78 -1.48
CA LYS A 397 31.08 -0.60 -1.12
C LYS A 397 32.26 -1.43 -0.58
N ARG A 398 33.46 -1.24 -1.15
CA ARG A 398 34.65 -1.96 -0.69
C ARG A 398 35.16 -1.47 0.69
N LYS A 399 34.88 -0.22 1.05
CA LYS A 399 35.24 0.32 2.38
C LYS A 399 34.29 -0.16 3.49
N SER A 400 32.99 -0.28 3.24
CA SER A 400 32.06 -0.81 4.27
C SER A 400 32.18 -2.33 4.45
N MET A 401 32.42 -3.09 3.37
CA MET A 401 32.74 -4.53 3.48
C MET A 401 34.12 -4.81 4.10
N GLY A 402 35.07 -3.86 4.03
CA GLY A 402 36.39 -4.01 4.65
C GLY A 402 36.37 -3.88 6.17
N THR A 403 35.38 -3.19 6.73
CA THR A 403 35.25 -2.97 8.19
C THR A 403 34.51 -4.09 8.92
N SER A 404 33.75 -4.94 8.22
CA SER A 404 33.01 -6.07 8.82
C SER A 404 33.82 -7.37 8.93
N PHE A 405 35.07 -7.42 8.43
CA PHE A 405 35.98 -8.57 8.58
C PHE A 405 37.08 -8.35 9.65
N THR A 406 37.00 -7.26 10.41
CA THR A 406 37.93 -6.99 11.52
C THR A 406 37.17 -6.59 12.77
N GLN A 407 36.37 -7.52 13.31
CA GLN A 407 36.04 -7.60 14.73
C GLN A 407 35.63 -9.02 15.11
#